data_AF-X1R822-F1
#
_entry.id   AF-X1R822-F1
#
_cell.length_a   1.000
_cell.length_b   1.000
_cell.length_c   1.000
_cell.angle_alpha   90.00
_cell.angle_beta   90.00
_cell.angle_gamma   90.00
#
_symmetry.space_group_name_H-M   'P 1'
#
loop_
_entity.id
_entity.type
_entity.pdbx_description
1 polymer ?
#
loop_
_entity_poly.entity_id
_entity_poly.type
_entity_poly.pdbx_seq_one_letter_code
_entity_poly.pdbx_strand_id
1 'polypeptide(L)'
;VPPDDFELWEWLSWQRLTTLQAQALFKRGTLSEGDFAVELARIGWDKTDRVTLRDLAYVLPNPMLLVQGNLQQEASQDKILEDISRGDIHPDYADKYLDAVLTKPATQDIIAAALRSDPNLSDLERQLVKIGIHPAYTGIYKTLAYQIPPVADIITMAVREAFTPAIAERFGQYQDFPPDFAKYAAMKGLDEDWAKRYWAAHWNLPSPQQGFQMLHRGVIDEGELDMLMRAQDIMPFWRDKLIQIAYRP
;
A
#
# COMPACT_ATOMS: atom_id res chain seq x y z
N VAL A 1 29.27 68.45 -13.93
CA VAL A 1 30.42 67.60 -13.54
C VAL A 1 31.66 68.32 -14.00
N PRO A 2 32.63 68.63 -13.12
CA PRO A 2 33.93 69.17 -13.55
C PRO A 2 34.52 68.33 -14.70
N PRO A 3 35.26 68.92 -15.65
CA PRO A 3 35.84 68.18 -16.78
C PRO A 3 36.63 66.94 -16.36
N ASP A 4 37.34 67.04 -15.24
CA ASP A 4 38.18 65.97 -14.67
C ASP A 4 37.37 64.81 -14.06
N ASP A 5 36.09 65.05 -13.77
CA ASP A 5 35.17 64.06 -13.19
C ASP A 5 34.19 63.47 -14.22
N PHE A 6 34.20 63.99 -15.46
CA PHE A 6 33.22 63.61 -16.48
C PHE A 6 33.34 62.14 -16.88
N GLU A 7 34.56 61.62 -17.03
CA GLU A 7 34.80 60.20 -17.37
C GLU A 7 34.30 59.25 -16.27
N LEU A 8 34.54 59.62 -15.00
CA LEU A 8 34.04 58.86 -13.85
C LEU A 8 32.51 58.89 -13.79
N TRP A 9 31.91 60.07 -14.00
CA TRP A 9 30.46 60.24 -14.01
C TRP A 9 29.80 59.48 -15.17
N GLU A 10 30.38 59.54 -16.37
CA GLU A 10 29.92 58.78 -17.53
C GLU A 10 29.98 57.28 -17.26
N TRP A 11 31.09 56.78 -16.71
CA TRP A 11 31.23 55.37 -16.32
C TRP A 11 30.22 54.92 -15.24
N LEU A 12 29.84 55.80 -14.31
CA LEU A 12 28.79 55.55 -13.32
C LEU A 12 27.38 55.58 -13.93
N SER A 13 27.20 56.24 -15.09
CA SER A 13 25.91 56.36 -15.78
C SER A 13 25.54 55.14 -16.64
N TRP A 14 26.52 54.30 -16.99
CA TRP A 14 26.29 53.09 -17.77
C TRP A 14 25.51 52.05 -16.97
N GLN A 15 24.54 51.41 -17.63
CA GLN A 15 23.92 50.21 -17.09
C GLN A 15 24.95 49.07 -17.07
N ARG A 16 24.99 48.35 -15.94
CA ARG A 16 25.85 47.18 -15.75
C ARG A 16 25.00 45.94 -15.61
N LEU A 17 25.59 44.78 -15.89
CA LEU A 17 24.96 43.52 -15.53
C LEU A 17 24.73 43.50 -14.02
N THR A 18 23.58 43.00 -13.60
CA THR A 18 23.37 42.67 -12.19
C THR A 18 24.12 41.39 -11.84
N THR A 19 24.37 41.15 -10.54
CA THR A 19 24.96 39.88 -10.08
C THR A 19 24.17 38.66 -10.56
N LEU A 20 22.83 38.74 -10.55
CA LEU A 20 21.97 37.67 -11.06
C LEU A 20 22.10 37.47 -12.58
N GLN A 21 22.23 38.54 -13.36
CA GLN A 21 22.45 38.46 -14.81
C GLN A 21 23.82 37.85 -15.12
N ALA A 22 24.88 38.27 -14.42
CA ALA A 22 26.21 37.70 -14.55
C ALA A 22 26.22 36.19 -14.19
N GLN A 23 25.58 35.81 -13.08
CA GLN A 23 25.42 34.40 -12.68
C GLN A 23 24.64 33.59 -13.73
N ALA A 24 23.59 34.16 -14.33
CA ALA A 24 22.82 33.51 -15.37
C ALA A 24 23.65 33.29 -16.65
N LEU A 25 24.45 34.28 -17.07
CA LEU A 25 25.35 34.17 -18.21
C LEU A 25 26.47 33.15 -17.96
N PHE A 26 27.02 33.10 -16.74
CA PHE A 26 27.99 32.09 -16.33
C PHE A 26 27.40 30.67 -16.38
N LYS A 27 26.24 30.44 -15.75
CA LYS A 27 25.56 29.12 -15.79
C LYS A 27 25.22 28.64 -17.20
N ARG A 28 24.94 29.56 -18.12
CA ARG A 28 24.65 29.27 -19.53
C ARG A 28 25.92 29.04 -20.37
N GLY A 29 27.11 29.18 -19.77
CA GLY A 29 28.40 29.03 -20.45
C GLY A 29 28.77 30.21 -21.35
N THR A 30 28.06 31.34 -21.25
CA THR A 30 28.36 32.56 -22.03
C THR A 30 29.55 33.32 -21.46
N LEU A 31 29.68 33.36 -20.12
CA LEU A 31 30.88 33.86 -19.45
C LEU A 31 31.73 32.68 -18.99
N SER A 32 33.03 32.73 -19.27
CA SER A 32 33.98 31.82 -18.63
C SER A 32 34.11 32.14 -17.13
N GLU A 33 34.76 31.27 -16.35
CA GLU A 33 35.01 31.53 -14.93
C GLU A 33 35.84 32.83 -14.73
N GLY A 34 36.83 33.06 -15.60
CA GLY A 34 37.63 34.29 -15.59
C GLY A 34 36.79 35.53 -15.92
N ASP A 35 35.97 35.47 -16.97
CA ASP A 35 35.13 36.59 -17.39
C ASP A 35 34.04 36.91 -16.36
N PHE A 36 33.46 35.88 -15.74
CA PHE A 36 32.51 36.04 -14.65
C PHE A 36 33.14 36.74 -13.44
N ALA A 37 34.36 36.34 -13.04
CA ALA A 37 35.08 36.97 -11.94
C ALA A 37 35.44 38.44 -12.23
N VAL A 38 35.80 38.76 -13.48
CA VAL A 38 36.02 40.15 -13.94
C VAL A 38 34.73 40.95 -13.88
N GLU A 39 33.60 40.37 -14.32
CA GLU A 39 32.32 41.06 -14.31
C GLU A 39 31.82 41.33 -12.88
N LEU A 40 31.95 40.36 -11.97
CA LEU A 40 31.67 40.60 -10.54
C LEU A 40 32.58 41.68 -9.93
N ALA A 41 33.84 41.77 -10.37
CA ALA A 41 34.73 42.86 -9.97
C ALA A 41 34.22 44.23 -10.43
N ARG A 42 33.72 44.33 -11.67
CA ARG A 42 33.14 45.56 -12.24
C ARG A 42 31.82 45.96 -11.55
N ILE A 43 31.06 44.98 -11.09
CA ILE A 43 29.85 45.19 -10.28
C ILE A 43 30.21 45.73 -8.88
N GLY A 44 31.38 45.38 -8.35
CA GLY A 44 31.91 45.91 -7.09
C GLY A 44 32.16 44.86 -6.00
N TRP A 45 32.03 43.57 -6.31
CA TRP A 45 32.34 42.50 -5.36
C TRP A 45 33.85 42.36 -5.16
N ASP A 46 34.26 42.16 -3.91
CA ASP A 46 35.68 41.93 -3.61
C ASP A 46 36.16 40.56 -4.13
N LYS A 47 37.46 40.28 -4.04
CA LYS A 47 38.03 39.05 -4.57
C LYS A 47 37.54 37.78 -3.85
N THR A 48 37.31 37.86 -2.54
CA THR A 48 36.87 36.74 -1.69
C THR A 48 35.39 36.38 -1.92
N ASP A 49 34.52 37.37 -2.09
CA ASP A 49 33.07 37.13 -2.25
C ASP A 49 32.69 36.55 -3.62
N ARG A 50 33.50 36.80 -4.64
CA ARG A 50 33.26 36.30 -6.02
C ARG A 50 33.14 34.79 -6.09
N VAL A 51 33.89 34.07 -5.26
CA VAL A 51 33.87 32.60 -5.22
C VAL A 51 32.55 32.10 -4.64
N THR A 52 32.12 32.68 -3.51
CA THR A 52 30.84 32.32 -2.87
C THR A 52 29.64 32.65 -3.77
N LEU A 53 29.69 33.79 -4.47
CA LEU A 53 28.65 34.19 -5.43
C LEU A 53 28.60 33.29 -6.67
N ARG A 54 29.70 32.64 -7.05
CA ARG A 54 29.70 31.64 -8.12
C ARG A 54 28.83 30.46 -7.73
N ASP A 55 29.06 29.90 -6.54
CA ASP A 55 28.36 28.69 -6.11
C ASP A 55 26.89 28.97 -5.80
N LEU A 56 26.59 30.18 -5.28
CA LEU A 56 25.21 30.69 -5.13
C LEU A 56 24.45 30.79 -6.46
N ALA A 57 25.13 30.77 -7.60
CA ALA A 57 24.46 30.75 -8.90
C ALA A 57 23.65 29.46 -9.07
N TYR A 58 24.11 28.33 -8.54
CA TYR A 58 23.48 27.03 -8.73
C TYR A 58 22.37 26.80 -7.72
N VAL A 59 21.31 26.16 -8.20
CA VAL A 59 20.23 25.68 -7.32
C VAL A 59 20.66 24.34 -6.75
N LEU A 60 20.56 24.19 -5.43
CA LEU A 60 20.70 22.89 -4.79
C LEU A 60 19.47 22.04 -5.10
N PRO A 61 19.62 20.73 -5.38
CA PRO A 61 18.48 19.84 -5.45
C PRO A 61 17.66 19.94 -4.16
N ASN A 62 16.34 19.84 -4.27
CA ASN A 62 15.50 19.86 -3.07
C ASN A 62 15.90 18.70 -2.13
N PRO A 63 15.67 18.83 -0.81
CA PRO A 63 16.09 17.83 0.16
C PRO A 63 15.57 16.42 -0.12
N MET A 64 14.37 16.27 -0.70
CA MET A 64 13.82 14.95 -1.04
C MET A 64 14.64 14.27 -2.14
N LEU A 65 15.06 15.01 -3.17
CA LEU A 65 15.91 14.48 -4.24
C LEU A 65 17.32 14.16 -3.72
N LEU A 66 17.85 14.98 -2.81
CA LEU A 66 19.11 14.67 -2.12
C LEU A 66 19.01 13.38 -1.32
N VAL A 67 17.93 13.18 -0.55
CA VAL A 67 17.66 11.93 0.17
C VAL A 67 17.60 10.74 -0.79
N GLN A 68 16.84 10.85 -1.88
CA GLN A 68 16.72 9.76 -2.87
C GLN A 68 18.06 9.39 -3.49
N GLY A 69 18.85 10.40 -3.92
CA GLY A 69 20.18 10.18 -4.49
C GLY A 69 21.17 9.59 -3.48
N ASN A 70 21.10 10.00 -2.22
CA ASN A 70 21.95 9.47 -1.15
C ASN A 70 21.59 8.03 -0.79
N LEU A 71 20.29 7.70 -0.72
CA LEU A 71 19.84 6.32 -0.51
C LEU A 71 20.29 5.41 -1.65
N GLN A 72 20.18 5.86 -2.90
CA GLN A 72 20.64 5.10 -4.07
C GLN A 72 22.17 4.87 -4.05
N GLN A 73 22.92 5.80 -3.48
CA GLN A 73 24.38 5.71 -3.36
C GLN A 73 24.85 5.03 -2.07
N GLU A 74 23.93 4.49 -1.25
CA GLU A 74 24.25 3.86 0.04
C GLU A 74 25.05 4.78 0.97
N ALA A 75 24.77 6.09 0.93
CA ALA A 75 25.44 7.06 1.79
C ALA A 75 25.10 6.82 3.28
N SER A 76 26.00 7.25 4.17
CA SER A 76 25.75 7.18 5.61
C SER A 76 24.59 8.08 6.04
N GLN A 77 23.95 7.74 7.15
CA GLN A 77 22.86 8.56 7.70
C GLN A 77 23.32 9.99 8.02
N ASP A 78 24.52 10.17 8.57
CA ASP A 78 25.09 11.50 8.84
C ASP A 78 25.19 12.34 7.56
N LYS A 79 25.60 11.73 6.45
CA LYS A 79 25.68 12.40 5.15
C LYS A 79 24.30 12.81 4.63
N ILE A 80 23.30 11.94 4.82
CA ILE A 80 21.91 12.23 4.44
C ILE A 80 21.38 13.44 5.22
N LEU A 81 21.59 13.48 6.53
CA LEU A 81 21.13 14.59 7.39
C LEU A 81 21.85 15.91 7.07
N GLU A 82 23.15 15.85 6.77
CA GLU A 82 23.93 16.99 6.30
C GLU A 82 23.36 17.55 4.98
N ASP A 83 23.08 16.69 4.01
CA ASP A 83 22.57 17.13 2.71
C ASP A 83 21.11 17.60 2.77
N ILE A 84 20.27 17.01 3.62
CA ILE A 84 18.93 17.56 3.92
C ILE A 84 19.07 19.00 4.40
N SER A 85 20.04 19.25 5.28
CA SER A 85 20.26 20.59 5.85
C SER A 85 20.77 21.59 4.81
N ARG A 86 21.64 21.13 3.90
CA ARG A 86 22.09 21.92 2.75
C ARG A 86 20.95 22.26 1.79
N GLY A 87 19.93 21.42 1.68
CA GLY A 87 18.73 21.68 0.88
C GLY A 87 17.71 22.63 1.52
N ASP A 88 18.12 23.49 2.44
CA ASP A 88 17.29 24.50 3.13
C ASP A 88 16.38 23.98 4.27
N ILE A 89 16.56 22.75 4.75
CA ILE A 89 15.91 22.28 5.99
C ILE A 89 16.80 22.65 7.19
N HIS A 90 16.23 23.24 8.24
CA HIS A 90 17.02 23.52 9.44
C HIS A 90 17.54 22.21 10.06
N PRO A 91 18.80 22.13 10.54
CA PRO A 91 19.38 20.90 11.11
C PRO A 91 18.52 20.23 12.19
N ASP A 92 17.87 21.01 13.07
CA ASP A 92 16.94 20.51 14.10
C ASP A 92 15.74 19.72 13.56
N TYR A 93 15.44 19.83 12.26
CA TYR A 93 14.35 19.13 11.60
C TYR A 93 14.85 18.06 10.61
N ALA A 94 16.15 17.91 10.39
CA ALA A 94 16.68 17.00 9.38
C ALA A 94 16.24 15.54 9.61
N ASP A 95 16.31 15.06 10.86
CA ASP A 95 15.83 13.72 11.23
C ASP A 95 14.32 13.55 10.99
N LYS A 96 13.52 14.53 11.44
CA LYS A 96 12.06 14.51 11.25
C LYS A 96 11.70 14.53 9.78
N TYR A 97 12.44 15.29 8.98
CA TYR A 97 12.28 15.36 7.54
C TYR A 97 12.60 14.00 6.90
N LEU A 98 13.73 13.39 7.26
CA LEU A 98 14.13 12.07 6.78
C LEU A 98 13.04 11.03 7.06
N ASP A 99 12.60 10.92 8.32
CA ASP A 99 11.52 10.03 8.72
C ASP A 99 10.23 10.30 7.94
N ALA A 100 9.92 11.57 7.64
CA ALA A 100 8.73 11.96 6.91
C ALA A 100 8.79 11.62 5.40
N VAL A 101 9.97 11.60 4.78
CA VAL A 101 10.11 11.29 3.34
C VAL A 101 10.42 9.82 3.05
N LEU A 102 10.94 9.07 4.02
CA LEU A 102 11.16 7.62 3.83
C LEU A 102 9.85 6.90 3.54
N THR A 103 9.88 5.92 2.64
CA THR A 103 8.70 5.13 2.29
C THR A 103 8.16 4.41 3.52
N LYS A 104 6.84 4.50 3.74
CA LYS A 104 6.14 3.73 4.77
C LYS A 104 5.56 2.45 4.16
N PRO A 105 5.38 1.38 4.95
CA PRO A 105 4.67 0.19 4.48
C PRO A 105 3.28 0.55 3.94
N ALA A 106 2.83 -0.18 2.93
CA ALA A 106 1.48 0.01 2.41
C ALA A 106 0.45 -0.36 3.48
N THR A 107 -0.70 0.32 3.47
CA THR A 107 -1.76 0.09 4.47
C THR A 107 -2.18 -1.38 4.56
N GLN A 108 -2.24 -2.08 3.42
CA GLN A 108 -2.60 -3.51 3.38
C GLN A 108 -1.54 -4.40 4.05
N ASP A 109 -0.26 -4.05 3.94
CA ASP A 109 0.82 -4.81 4.59
C ASP A 109 0.76 -4.66 6.11
N ILE A 110 0.46 -3.44 6.59
CA ILE A 110 0.26 -3.16 8.01
C ILE A 110 -0.92 -3.98 8.56
N ILE A 111 -2.05 -3.98 7.85
CA ILE A 111 -3.25 -4.75 8.24
C ILE A 111 -2.93 -6.25 8.27
N ALA A 112 -2.28 -6.77 7.23
CA ALA A 112 -1.94 -8.19 7.17
C ALA A 112 -0.94 -8.61 8.26
N ALA A 113 0.05 -7.76 8.57
CA ALA A 113 0.98 -8.00 9.67
C ALA A 113 0.27 -7.92 11.04
N ALA A 114 -0.64 -6.96 11.21
CA ALA A 114 -1.45 -6.81 12.42
C ALA A 114 -2.32 -8.06 12.65
N LEU A 115 -3.08 -8.53 11.66
CA LEU A 115 -3.92 -9.74 11.78
C LEU A 115 -3.11 -10.99 12.16
N ARG A 116 -1.88 -11.13 11.66
CA ARG A 116 -0.99 -12.27 11.99
C ARG A 116 -0.44 -12.23 13.40
N SER A 117 -0.37 -11.05 14.01
CA SER A 117 0.23 -10.85 15.35
C SER A 117 -0.83 -10.65 16.44
N ASP A 118 -1.87 -9.86 16.16
CA ASP A 118 -3.03 -9.60 17.02
C ASP A 118 -4.32 -9.51 16.18
N PRO A 119 -5.16 -10.57 16.17
CA PRO A 119 -6.45 -10.57 15.47
C PRO A 119 -7.45 -9.49 15.92
N ASN A 120 -7.26 -8.88 17.09
CA ASN A 120 -8.13 -7.80 17.59
C ASN A 120 -7.77 -6.43 17.02
N LEU A 121 -6.65 -6.33 16.30
CA LEU A 121 -6.18 -5.10 15.66
C LEU A 121 -6.04 -3.94 16.67
N SER A 122 -5.60 -4.25 17.90
CA SER A 122 -5.58 -3.28 19.01
C SER A 122 -4.69 -2.08 18.73
N ASP A 123 -3.60 -2.29 18.00
CA ASP A 123 -2.59 -1.27 17.68
C ASP A 123 -2.73 -0.71 16.25
N LEU A 124 -3.67 -1.22 15.45
CA LEU A 124 -3.78 -0.89 14.04
C LEU A 124 -3.99 0.62 13.82
N GLU A 125 -4.87 1.25 14.59
CA GLU A 125 -5.17 2.68 14.46
C GLU A 125 -3.91 3.55 14.59
N ARG A 126 -3.09 3.30 15.62
CA ARG A 126 -1.84 4.02 15.85
C ARG A 126 -0.87 3.83 14.68
N GLN A 127 -0.76 2.60 14.16
CA GLN A 127 0.12 2.30 13.02
C GLN A 127 -0.33 3.01 11.74
N LEU A 128 -1.64 3.05 11.48
CA LEU A 128 -2.22 3.77 10.34
C LEU A 128 -1.97 5.28 10.44
N VAL A 129 -2.19 5.87 11.61
CA VAL A 129 -1.92 7.30 11.84
C VAL A 129 -0.44 7.62 11.63
N LYS A 130 0.47 6.74 12.10
CA LYS A 130 1.92 6.91 11.95
C LYS A 130 2.36 7.01 10.49
N ILE A 131 1.66 6.37 9.57
CA ILE A 131 1.95 6.44 8.13
C ILE A 131 1.19 7.54 7.39
N GLY A 132 0.41 8.36 8.10
CA GLY A 132 -0.30 9.51 7.55
C GLY A 132 -1.79 9.29 7.26
N ILE A 133 -2.39 8.16 7.66
CA ILE A 133 -3.85 8.00 7.57
C ILE A 133 -4.52 8.91 8.59
N HIS A 134 -5.44 9.75 8.13
CA HIS A 134 -6.18 10.64 9.01
C HIS A 134 -6.99 9.84 10.06
N PRO A 135 -6.99 10.23 11.35
CA PRO A 135 -7.67 9.48 12.42
C PRO A 135 -9.14 9.17 12.14
N ALA A 136 -9.86 10.07 11.46
CA ALA A 136 -11.26 9.86 11.09
C ALA A 136 -11.52 8.69 10.11
N TYR A 137 -10.49 8.16 9.44
CA TYR A 137 -10.63 7.09 8.44
C TYR A 137 -10.08 5.73 8.90
N THR A 138 -9.48 5.64 10.09
CA THR A 138 -8.87 4.40 10.59
C THR A 138 -9.90 3.28 10.79
N GLY A 139 -11.13 3.64 11.18
CA GLY A 139 -12.24 2.71 11.29
C GLY A 139 -12.60 2.00 9.98
N ILE A 140 -12.44 2.66 8.82
CA ILE A 140 -12.68 2.05 7.50
C ILE A 140 -11.72 0.87 7.29
N TYR A 141 -10.45 1.07 7.58
CA TYR A 141 -9.43 0.03 7.44
C TYR A 141 -9.62 -1.11 8.43
N LYS A 142 -10.08 -0.81 9.65
CA LYS A 142 -10.43 -1.86 10.63
C LYS A 142 -11.58 -2.74 10.13
N THR A 143 -12.61 -2.15 9.52
CA THR A 143 -13.69 -2.92 8.89
C THR A 143 -13.18 -3.75 7.71
N LEU A 144 -12.37 -3.16 6.84
CA LEU A 144 -11.83 -3.84 5.66
C LEU A 144 -10.81 -4.94 5.98
N ALA A 145 -10.23 -4.93 7.18
CA ALA A 145 -9.32 -5.99 7.63
C ALA A 145 -10.02 -7.35 7.75
N TYR A 146 -11.31 -7.36 8.09
CA TYR A 146 -12.11 -8.57 8.16
C TYR A 146 -12.75 -8.85 6.80
N GLN A 147 -12.30 -9.93 6.18
CA GLN A 147 -12.70 -10.28 4.82
C GLN A 147 -14.05 -10.99 4.82
N ILE A 148 -14.90 -10.57 3.89
CA ILE A 148 -16.08 -11.34 3.50
C ILE A 148 -15.67 -12.24 2.34
N PRO A 149 -16.01 -13.55 2.38
CA PRO A 149 -15.75 -14.47 1.28
C PRO A 149 -16.24 -13.95 -0.08
N PRO A 150 -15.57 -14.31 -1.19
CA PRO A 150 -16.05 -14.04 -2.53
C PRO A 150 -17.46 -14.59 -2.76
N VAL A 151 -18.24 -13.93 -3.61
CA VAL A 151 -19.64 -14.30 -3.89
C VAL A 151 -19.78 -15.77 -4.33
N ALA A 152 -18.85 -16.29 -5.12
CA ALA A 152 -18.85 -17.70 -5.57
C ALA A 152 -18.76 -18.69 -4.40
N ASP A 153 -17.92 -18.38 -3.40
CA ASP A 153 -17.77 -19.20 -2.21
C ASP A 153 -19.03 -19.14 -1.34
N ILE A 154 -19.62 -17.94 -1.21
CA ILE A 154 -20.91 -17.75 -0.52
C ILE A 154 -22.01 -18.57 -1.18
N ILE A 155 -22.07 -18.62 -2.52
CA ILE A 155 -23.03 -19.46 -3.25
C ILE A 155 -22.79 -20.94 -2.93
N THR A 156 -21.53 -21.38 -2.92
CA THR A 156 -21.19 -22.77 -2.59
C THR A 156 -21.59 -23.11 -1.15
N MET A 157 -21.34 -22.22 -0.18
CA MET A 157 -21.79 -22.37 1.20
C MET A 157 -23.31 -22.44 1.30
N ALA A 158 -24.04 -21.65 0.52
CA ALA A 158 -25.51 -21.67 0.47
C ALA A 158 -26.06 -22.98 -0.09
N VAL A 159 -25.49 -23.47 -1.20
CA VAL A 159 -25.89 -24.75 -1.80
C VAL A 159 -25.56 -25.92 -0.88
N ARG A 160 -24.44 -25.85 -0.16
CA ARG A 160 -24.02 -26.86 0.83
C ARG A 160 -24.72 -26.74 2.18
N GLU A 161 -25.76 -25.93 2.30
CA GLU A 161 -26.54 -25.78 3.55
C GLU A 161 -25.70 -25.31 4.76
N ALA A 162 -24.53 -24.70 4.52
CA ALA A 162 -23.65 -24.19 5.56
C ALA A 162 -24.25 -22.98 6.30
N PHE A 163 -25.36 -22.41 5.79
CA PHE A 163 -26.15 -21.36 6.43
C PHE A 163 -27.35 -21.85 7.24
N THR A 164 -27.61 -23.17 7.25
CA THR A 164 -28.76 -23.76 7.95
C THR A 164 -28.26 -24.65 9.09
N PRO A 165 -28.14 -24.13 10.35
CA PRO A 165 -27.47 -24.85 11.44
C PRO A 165 -28.02 -26.26 11.70
N ALA A 166 -29.34 -26.43 11.66
CA ALA A 166 -29.98 -27.74 11.86
C ALA A 166 -29.60 -28.77 10.79
N ILE A 167 -29.40 -28.33 9.53
CA ILE A 167 -28.99 -29.21 8.43
C ILE A 167 -27.49 -29.51 8.53
N ALA A 168 -26.69 -28.48 8.80
CA ALA A 168 -25.25 -28.63 8.97
C ALA A 168 -24.90 -29.57 10.15
N GLU A 169 -25.64 -29.49 11.26
CA GLU A 169 -25.51 -30.39 12.40
C GLU A 169 -25.94 -31.83 12.04
N ARG A 170 -27.09 -32.00 11.36
CA ARG A 170 -27.55 -33.31 10.89
C ARG A 170 -26.51 -34.00 9.99
N PHE A 171 -25.84 -33.24 9.13
CA PHE A 171 -24.81 -33.76 8.23
C PHE A 171 -23.41 -33.85 8.86
N GLY A 172 -23.24 -33.42 10.11
CA GLY A 172 -21.93 -33.36 10.74
C GLY A 172 -20.96 -32.44 10.02
N GLN A 173 -21.43 -31.42 9.31
CA GLN A 173 -20.60 -30.56 8.45
C GLN A 173 -19.53 -29.78 9.23
N TYR A 174 -19.76 -29.53 10.53
CA TYR A 174 -18.81 -28.89 11.43
C TYR A 174 -17.92 -29.90 12.19
N GLN A 175 -18.07 -31.21 11.96
CA GLN A 175 -17.22 -32.23 12.58
C GLN A 175 -15.77 -32.05 12.14
N ASP A 176 -14.84 -32.45 13.01
CA ASP A 176 -13.40 -32.38 12.77
C ASP A 176 -12.86 -30.97 12.45
N PHE A 177 -13.57 -29.90 12.80
CA PHE A 177 -13.13 -28.52 12.61
C PHE A 177 -11.80 -28.25 13.35
N PRO A 178 -10.66 -28.07 12.63
CA PRO A 178 -9.37 -28.00 13.28
C PRO A 178 -9.17 -26.63 13.96
N PRO A 179 -8.75 -26.57 15.24
CA PRO A 179 -8.42 -25.30 15.89
C PRO A 179 -7.36 -24.48 15.15
N ASP A 180 -6.39 -25.15 14.53
CA ASP A 180 -5.37 -24.50 13.70
C ASP A 180 -5.96 -23.83 12.45
N PHE A 181 -7.00 -24.42 11.86
CA PHE A 181 -7.69 -23.80 10.72
C PHE A 181 -8.34 -22.48 11.14
N ALA A 182 -9.05 -22.45 12.28
CA ALA A 182 -9.63 -21.22 12.82
C ALA A 182 -8.54 -20.16 13.08
N LYS A 183 -7.42 -20.55 13.69
CA LYS A 183 -6.28 -19.66 13.95
C LYS A 183 -5.75 -19.03 12.66
N TYR A 184 -5.46 -19.82 11.64
CA TYR A 184 -4.88 -19.29 10.39
C TYR A 184 -5.91 -18.53 9.55
N ALA A 185 -7.19 -18.89 9.60
CA ALA A 185 -8.28 -18.12 9.00
C ALA A 185 -8.40 -16.73 9.63
N ALA A 186 -8.34 -16.63 10.97
CA ALA A 186 -8.35 -15.34 11.67
C ALA A 186 -7.16 -14.46 11.28
N MET A 187 -5.96 -15.03 11.11
CA MET A 187 -4.77 -14.32 10.61
C MET A 187 -4.91 -13.82 9.15
N LYS A 188 -5.92 -14.28 8.43
CA LYS A 188 -6.30 -13.82 7.08
C LYS A 188 -7.50 -12.87 7.11
N GLY A 189 -8.02 -12.54 8.29
CA GLY A 189 -9.19 -11.68 8.45
C GLY A 189 -10.52 -12.40 8.28
N LEU A 190 -10.55 -13.73 8.22
CA LEU A 190 -11.80 -14.48 8.28
C LEU A 190 -12.18 -14.69 9.74
N ASP A 191 -13.36 -14.22 10.13
CA ASP A 191 -13.90 -14.56 11.43
C ASP A 191 -14.24 -16.06 11.53
N GLU A 192 -14.48 -16.51 12.76
CA GLU A 192 -14.69 -17.93 13.05
C GLU A 192 -15.96 -18.49 12.37
N ASP A 193 -16.99 -17.66 12.17
CA ASP A 193 -18.22 -18.12 11.51
C ASP A 193 -17.96 -18.35 10.02
N TRP A 194 -17.20 -17.47 9.35
CA TRP A 194 -16.77 -17.72 7.98
C TRP A 194 -15.86 -18.94 7.87
N ALA A 195 -14.92 -19.10 8.79
CA ALA A 195 -14.05 -20.29 8.83
C ALA A 195 -14.89 -21.58 8.95
N LYS A 196 -15.85 -21.62 9.88
CA LYS A 196 -16.76 -22.76 10.04
C LYS A 196 -17.60 -23.03 8.79
N ARG A 197 -18.03 -22.00 8.06
CA ARG A 197 -18.79 -22.17 6.81
C ARG A 197 -17.95 -22.70 5.66
N TYR A 198 -16.71 -22.23 5.52
CA TYR A 198 -15.76 -22.83 4.59
C TYR A 198 -15.55 -24.31 4.91
N TRP A 199 -15.39 -24.64 6.18
CA TRP A 199 -15.31 -26.02 6.62
C TRP A 199 -16.60 -26.79 6.31
N ALA A 200 -17.78 -26.27 6.61
CA ALA A 200 -19.02 -26.96 6.28
C ALA A 200 -19.20 -27.23 4.77
N ALA A 201 -18.66 -26.36 3.91
CA ALA A 201 -18.76 -26.49 2.46
C ALA A 201 -17.65 -27.35 1.80
N HIS A 202 -16.57 -27.69 2.51
CA HIS A 202 -15.38 -28.32 1.91
C HIS A 202 -15.56 -29.81 1.56
N TRP A 203 -16.55 -30.47 2.16
CA TRP A 203 -16.72 -31.92 2.06
C TRP A 203 -16.99 -32.38 0.62
N ASN A 204 -16.42 -33.53 0.24
CA ASN A 204 -16.80 -34.22 -0.97
C ASN A 204 -18.06 -35.05 -0.71
N LEU A 205 -19.13 -34.79 -1.46
CA LEU A 205 -20.39 -35.51 -1.31
C LEU A 205 -20.40 -36.79 -2.16
N PRO A 206 -21.17 -37.81 -1.75
CA PRO A 206 -21.41 -38.99 -2.60
C PRO A 206 -21.98 -38.61 -3.96
N SER A 207 -21.56 -39.29 -5.03
CA SER A 207 -22.09 -39.06 -6.37
C SER A 207 -23.57 -39.45 -6.49
N PRO A 208 -24.31 -38.99 -7.52
CA PRO A 208 -25.69 -39.40 -7.72
C PRO A 208 -25.85 -40.91 -7.86
N GLN A 209 -24.90 -41.59 -8.50
CA GLN A 209 -24.91 -43.06 -8.61
C GLN A 209 -24.73 -43.75 -7.25
N GLN A 210 -23.88 -43.20 -6.37
CA GLN A 210 -23.77 -43.69 -4.99
C GLN A 210 -25.07 -43.43 -4.22
N GLY A 211 -25.71 -42.27 -4.42
CA GLY A 211 -27.04 -41.95 -3.91
C GLY A 211 -28.09 -43.00 -4.30
N PHE A 212 -28.16 -43.36 -5.58
CA PHE A 212 -29.07 -44.41 -6.06
C PHE A 212 -28.79 -45.77 -5.42
N GLN A 213 -27.52 -46.14 -5.27
CA GLN A 213 -27.15 -47.39 -4.60
C GLN A 213 -27.56 -47.40 -3.12
N MET A 214 -27.42 -46.27 -2.42
CA MET A 214 -27.87 -46.12 -1.04
C MET A 214 -29.39 -46.24 -0.93
N LEU A 215 -30.13 -45.60 -1.84
CA LEU A 215 -31.59 -45.67 -1.89
C LEU A 215 -32.08 -47.11 -2.14
N HIS A 216 -31.52 -47.82 -3.13
CA HIS A 216 -31.92 -49.20 -3.45
C HIS A 216 -31.59 -50.21 -2.34
N ARG A 217 -30.57 -49.92 -1.53
CA ARG A 217 -30.20 -50.74 -0.37
C ARG A 217 -31.01 -50.39 0.88
N GLY A 218 -31.92 -49.41 0.79
CA GLY A 218 -32.73 -48.94 1.92
C GLY A 218 -31.91 -48.24 3.00
N VAL A 219 -30.74 -47.68 2.64
CA VAL A 219 -29.86 -46.94 3.57
C VAL A 219 -30.31 -45.49 3.72
N ILE A 220 -30.89 -44.92 2.66
CA ILE A 220 -31.50 -43.58 2.64
C ILE A 220 -32.88 -43.64 2.01
N ASP A 221 -33.71 -42.63 2.27
CA ASP A 221 -35.00 -42.44 1.59
C ASP A 221 -34.92 -41.47 0.39
N GLU A 222 -36.04 -41.30 -0.33
CA GLU A 222 -36.13 -40.40 -1.50
C GLU A 222 -35.89 -38.92 -1.13
N GLY A 223 -36.28 -38.50 0.06
CA GLY A 223 -36.05 -37.13 0.54
C GLY A 223 -34.59 -36.87 0.85
N GLU A 224 -33.88 -37.85 1.41
CA GLU A 224 -32.44 -37.80 1.62
C GLU A 224 -31.67 -37.84 0.29
N LEU A 225 -32.17 -38.57 -0.71
CA LEU A 225 -31.61 -38.54 -2.07
C LEU A 225 -31.78 -37.16 -2.72
N ASP A 226 -32.96 -36.53 -2.64
CA ASP A 226 -33.17 -35.16 -3.15
C ASP A 226 -32.25 -34.16 -2.44
N MET A 227 -32.11 -34.29 -1.12
CA MET A 227 -31.23 -33.44 -0.32
C MET A 227 -29.76 -33.56 -0.76
N LEU A 228 -29.29 -34.79 -1.00
CA LEU A 228 -27.95 -35.06 -1.55
C LEU A 228 -27.77 -34.42 -2.94
N MET A 229 -28.75 -34.54 -3.83
CA MET A 229 -28.69 -33.95 -5.16
C MET A 229 -28.68 -32.42 -5.11
N ARG A 230 -29.48 -31.82 -4.21
CA ARG A 230 -29.48 -30.38 -3.96
C ARG A 230 -28.12 -29.90 -3.48
N ALA A 231 -27.52 -30.59 -2.51
CA ALA A 231 -26.20 -30.24 -1.99
C ALA A 231 -25.08 -30.42 -3.03
N GLN A 232 -25.29 -31.28 -4.03
CA GLN A 232 -24.41 -31.39 -5.21
C GLN A 232 -24.62 -30.31 -6.27
N ASP A 233 -25.45 -29.30 -6.00
CA ASP A 233 -25.79 -28.23 -6.92
C ASP A 233 -26.51 -28.70 -8.21
N ILE A 234 -27.24 -29.82 -8.13
CA ILE A 234 -28.03 -30.30 -9.26
C ILE A 234 -29.29 -29.45 -9.38
N MET A 235 -29.47 -28.80 -10.53
CA MET A 235 -30.63 -27.93 -10.77
C MET A 235 -31.95 -28.68 -10.51
N PRO A 236 -32.95 -28.04 -9.87
CA PRO A 236 -34.22 -28.68 -9.52
C PRO A 236 -34.87 -29.44 -10.69
N PHE A 237 -34.82 -28.88 -11.90
CA PHE A 237 -35.37 -29.49 -13.11
C PHE A 237 -34.82 -30.90 -13.40
N TRP A 238 -33.55 -31.17 -13.06
CA TRP A 238 -32.92 -32.46 -13.27
C TRP A 238 -33.07 -33.41 -12.08
N ARG A 239 -33.29 -32.91 -10.86
CA ARG A 239 -33.40 -33.73 -9.65
C ARG A 239 -34.57 -34.70 -9.74
N ASP A 240 -35.77 -34.20 -10.04
CA ASP A 240 -36.97 -35.05 -10.20
C ASP A 240 -36.75 -36.15 -11.25
N LYS A 241 -36.08 -35.82 -12.35
CA LYS A 241 -35.80 -36.77 -13.44
C LYS A 241 -34.78 -37.83 -13.03
N LEU A 242 -33.74 -37.43 -12.30
CA LEU A 242 -32.73 -38.33 -11.77
C LEU A 242 -33.31 -39.28 -10.69
N ILE A 243 -34.19 -38.78 -9.83
CA ILE A 243 -34.87 -39.59 -8.81
C ILE A 243 -35.78 -40.63 -9.46
N GLN A 244 -36.54 -40.28 -10.51
CA GLN A 244 -37.42 -41.22 -11.22
C GLN A 244 -36.68 -42.40 -11.87
N ILE A 245 -35.45 -42.19 -12.33
CA ILE A 245 -34.62 -43.25 -12.91
C ILE A 245 -33.82 -44.02 -11.87
N ALA A 246 -33.84 -43.61 -10.59
CA ALA A 246 -33.24 -44.41 -9.53
C ALA A 246 -33.93 -45.78 -9.51
N TYR A 247 -35.24 -45.84 -9.29
CA TYR A 247 -36.00 -47.09 -9.12
C TYR A 247 -36.26 -47.92 -10.39
N ARG A 248 -35.90 -47.43 -11.59
CA ARG A 248 -36.25 -48.07 -12.86
C ARG A 248 -34.97 -48.56 -13.58
N PRO A 249 -34.58 -49.84 -13.39
CA PRO A 249 -33.43 -50.44 -14.08
C PRO A 249 -33.63 -50.57 -15.59
#